data_AF-A0A3D5EIE5-F1
#
_entry.id   AF-A0A3D5EIE5-F1
#
_cell.length_a   1.000
_cell.length_b   1.000
_cell.length_c   1.000
_cell.angle_alpha   90.00
_cell.angle_beta   90.00
_cell.angle_gamma   90.00
#
_symmetry.space_group_name_H-M   'P 1'
#
loop_
_entity.id
_entity.type
_entity.pdbx_description
1 polymer ?
#
loop_
_entity_poly.entity_id
_entity_poly.type
_entity_poly.pdbx_seq_one_letter_code
_entity_poly.pdbx_strand_id
1 'polypeptide(L)'
;MDFEFIRPALLWLLIPALIIFSVLLVRNKKSAPADLIAPHLAQFVMSDNHKKQSQPLWLVALFTLLAIVFSAGPSFEKKQVPVFQAKNARVIVMDMSYSMFSTDIAPSRLVQARFKALDMIELFKEGDTA
;
A
#
# COMPACT_ATOMS: atom_id res chain seq x y z
N MET A 1 4.20 -20.86 4.93
CA MET A 1 3.98 -20.05 3.72
C MET A 1 2.55 -19.55 3.82
N ASP A 2 2.36 -18.39 4.44
CA ASP A 2 1.02 -17.83 4.62
C ASP A 2 0.74 -16.93 3.43
N PHE A 3 -0.30 -17.24 2.66
CA PHE A 3 -0.76 -16.40 1.56
C PHE A 3 -1.68 -15.33 2.13
N GLU A 4 -1.31 -14.06 1.98
CA GLU A 4 -2.11 -12.95 2.47
C GLU A 4 -2.18 -11.83 1.43
N PHE A 5 -3.34 -11.20 1.29
CA PHE A 5 -3.47 -9.97 0.52
C PHE A 5 -3.12 -8.78 1.42
N ILE A 6 -2.18 -7.95 0.99
CA ILE A 6 -1.78 -6.74 1.74
C ILE A 6 -2.97 -5.77 1.89
N ARG A 7 -3.91 -5.77 0.93
CA ARG A 7 -5.08 -4.89 0.91
C ARG A 7 -6.34 -5.68 0.52
N PRO A 8 -6.92 -6.48 1.43
CA PRO A 8 -8.06 -7.33 1.11
C PRO A 8 -9.31 -6.53 0.73
N ALA A 9 -9.44 -5.28 1.21
CA ALA A 9 -10.54 -4.38 0.87
C ALA A 9 -10.66 -4.10 -0.64
N LEU A 10 -9.57 -4.19 -1.40
CA LEU A 10 -9.59 -3.96 -2.85
C LEU A 10 -10.28 -5.08 -3.63
N LEU A 11 -10.48 -6.26 -3.03
CA LEU A 11 -11.24 -7.33 -3.69
C LEU A 11 -12.72 -6.97 -3.85
N TRP A 12 -13.25 -6.05 -3.02
CA TRP A 12 -14.62 -5.55 -3.16
C TRP A 12 -14.85 -4.82 -4.48
N LEU A 13 -13.81 -4.30 -5.13
CA LEU A 13 -13.89 -3.69 -6.46
C LEU A 13 -14.25 -4.69 -7.57
N LEU A 14 -14.13 -6.00 -7.34
CA LEU A 14 -14.58 -7.01 -8.30
C LEU A 14 -16.10 -6.99 -8.51
N ILE A 15 -16.88 -6.67 -7.47
CA ILE A 15 -18.35 -6.63 -7.54
C ILE A 15 -18.83 -5.54 -8.53
N PRO A 16 -18.46 -4.26 -8.38
CA PRO A 16 -18.88 -3.23 -9.34
C PRO A 16 -18.29 -3.47 -10.73
N ALA A 17 -17.07 -4.01 -10.84
CA ALA A 17 -16.47 -4.36 -12.14
C ALA A 17 -17.30 -5.42 -12.88
N LEU A 18 -17.76 -6.47 -12.19
CA LEU A 18 -18.63 -7.50 -12.78
C LEU A 18 -19.99 -6.93 -13.19
N ILE A 19 -20.58 -6.05 -12.39
CA ILE A 19 -21.87 -5.42 -12.71
C ILE A 19 -21.74 -4.59 -14.00
N ILE A 20 -20.73 -3.72 -14.09
CA ILE A 20 -20.49 -2.88 -15.28
C ILE A 20 -20.32 -3.76 -16.53
N PHE A 21 -19.53 -4.82 -16.41
CA PHE A 21 -19.24 -5.69 -17.53
C PHE A 21 -20.45 -6.53 -17.98
N SER A 22 -21.27 -6.99 -17.02
CA SER A 22 -22.52 -7.70 -17.32
C SER A 22 -23.53 -6.81 -18.08
N VAL A 23 -23.66 -5.55 -17.67
CA VAL A 23 -24.54 -4.57 -18.33
C VAL A 23 -24.04 -4.27 -19.74
N LEU A 24 -22.73 -4.07 -19.91
CA LEU A 24 -22.13 -3.84 -21.24
C LEU A 24 -22.33 -5.02 -22.18
N LEU A 25 -22.20 -6.26 -21.69
CA LEU A 25 -22.45 -7.48 -22.49
C LEU A 25 -23.92 -7.58 -22.92
N VAL A 26 -24.87 -7.30 -22.01
CA VAL A 26 -26.30 -7.32 -22.36
C VAL A 26 -26.64 -6.21 -23.36
N ARG A 27 -26.06 -5.02 -23.22
CA ARG A 27 -26.28 -3.90 -24.15
C ARG A 27 -25.73 -4.22 -25.54
N ASN A 28 -24.53 -4.77 -25.64
CA ASN A 28 -23.96 -5.16 -26.93
C ASN A 28 -24.76 -6.27 -27.62
N LYS A 29 -25.31 -7.24 -26.87
CA LYS A 29 -26.20 -8.26 -27.43
C LYS A 29 -27.52 -7.67 -27.95
N LYS A 30 -28.03 -6.62 -27.31
CA LYS A 30 -29.25 -5.89 -27.73
C LYS A 30 -29.03 -4.89 -28.86
N SER A 31 -27.78 -4.53 -29.16
CA SER A 31 -27.42 -3.61 -30.24
C SER A 31 -27.30 -4.27 -31.62
N ALA A 32 -27.87 -5.46 -31.84
CA ALA A 32 -28.09 -5.99 -33.19
C ALA A 32 -29.36 -5.33 -33.77
N PRO A 33 -29.28 -4.35 -34.68
CA PRO A 33 -30.44 -3.72 -35.27
C PRO A 33 -30.81 -4.53 -36.51
N ALA A 34 -31.50 -5.65 -36.32
CA ALA A 34 -31.90 -6.49 -37.45
C ALA A 34 -33.38 -6.33 -37.85
N ASP A 35 -34.21 -5.68 -37.03
CA ASP A 35 -35.67 -5.83 -37.16
C ASP A 35 -36.46 -4.56 -37.51
N LEU A 36 -35.79 -3.42 -37.75
CA LEU A 36 -36.47 -2.14 -38.04
C LEU A 36 -36.20 -1.56 -39.43
N ILE A 37 -35.52 -2.27 -40.33
CA ILE A 37 -35.16 -1.74 -41.66
C ILE A 37 -35.73 -2.64 -42.75
N ALA A 38 -36.55 -2.07 -43.64
CA ALA A 38 -37.04 -2.76 -44.83
C ALA A 38 -35.84 -3.25 -45.67
N PRO A 39 -35.84 -4.50 -46.15
CA PRO A 39 -34.68 -5.15 -46.76
C PRO A 39 -34.11 -4.40 -47.97
N HIS A 40 -34.92 -3.58 -48.65
CA HIS A 40 -34.50 -2.77 -49.79
C HIS A 40 -33.74 -1.48 -49.43
N LEU A 41 -33.77 -1.02 -48.16
CA LEU A 41 -33.00 0.14 -47.68
C LEU A 41 -31.70 -0.25 -46.98
N ALA A 42 -31.61 -1.50 -46.50
CA ALA A 42 -30.42 -2.02 -45.81
C ALA A 42 -29.16 -2.01 -46.69
N GLN A 43 -29.32 -2.14 -48.01
CA GLN A 43 -28.18 -2.26 -48.92
C GLN A 43 -27.43 -0.94 -49.14
N PHE A 44 -28.09 0.21 -48.98
CA PHE A 44 -27.48 1.54 -49.16
C PHE A 44 -27.02 2.18 -47.85
N VAL A 45 -27.63 1.84 -46.71
CA VAL A 45 -27.25 2.40 -45.39
C VAL A 45 -26.05 1.66 -44.77
N MET A 46 -25.82 0.39 -45.12
CA MET A 46 -24.70 -0.39 -44.62
C MET A 46 -23.38 -0.23 -45.42
N SER A 47 -23.36 0.61 -46.46
CA SER A 47 -22.15 0.79 -47.28
C SER A 47 -21.08 1.68 -46.62
N ASP A 48 -21.42 2.39 -45.54
CA ASP A 48 -20.42 2.95 -44.61
C ASP A 48 -20.02 1.88 -43.59
N ASN A 49 -19.43 0.80 -44.10
CA ASN A 49 -18.66 -0.16 -43.31
C ASN A 49 -17.34 0.50 -42.89
N HIS A 50 -17.42 1.52 -42.04
CA HIS A 50 -16.39 1.70 -41.04
C HIS A 50 -16.36 0.41 -40.26
N LYS A 51 -15.41 -0.48 -40.61
CA LYS A 51 -15.04 -1.66 -39.83
C LYS A 51 -14.84 -1.17 -38.41
N LYS A 52 -15.91 -1.23 -37.62
CA LYS A 52 -15.92 -0.81 -36.22
C LYS A 52 -14.98 -1.80 -35.57
N GLN A 53 -13.73 -1.38 -35.40
CA GLN A 53 -12.66 -2.19 -34.85
C GLN A 53 -13.19 -2.63 -33.49
N SER A 54 -13.71 -3.86 -33.46
CA SER A 54 -14.40 -4.40 -32.31
C SER A 54 -13.31 -4.62 -31.30
N GLN A 55 -13.06 -3.60 -30.48
CA GLN A 55 -12.13 -3.74 -29.39
C GLN A 55 -12.71 -4.86 -28.52
N PRO A 56 -11.97 -5.97 -28.35
CA PRO A 56 -12.49 -7.11 -27.64
C PRO A 56 -12.68 -6.68 -26.19
N LEU A 57 -13.92 -6.35 -25.83
CA LEU A 57 -14.26 -5.92 -24.48
C LEU A 57 -13.74 -6.93 -23.44
N TRP A 58 -13.71 -8.21 -23.81
CA TRP A 58 -13.17 -9.27 -22.97
C TRP A 58 -11.71 -9.03 -22.54
N LEU A 59 -10.86 -8.43 -23.38
CA LEU A 59 -9.51 -8.02 -22.98
C LEU A 59 -9.55 -6.93 -21.91
N VAL A 60 -10.46 -5.95 -22.03
CA VAL A 60 -10.62 -4.89 -21.03
C VAL A 60 -11.06 -5.48 -19.69
N ALA A 61 -12.00 -6.43 -19.68
CA ALA A 61 -12.39 -7.17 -18.47
C ALA A 61 -11.19 -7.90 -17.85
N LEU A 62 -10.43 -8.62 -18.67
CA LEU A 62 -9.29 -9.41 -18.20
C LEU A 62 -8.23 -8.52 -17.55
N PHE A 63 -7.83 -7.44 -18.21
CA PHE A 63 -6.84 -6.51 -17.66
C PHE A 63 -7.34 -5.78 -16.41
N THR A 64 -8.63 -5.47 -16.35
CA THR A 64 -9.24 -4.85 -15.16
C THR A 64 -9.21 -5.82 -13.97
N LEU A 65 -9.55 -7.09 -14.20
CA LEU A 65 -9.51 -8.13 -13.16
C LEU A 65 -8.08 -8.36 -12.66
N LEU A 66 -7.12 -8.47 -13.58
CA LEU A 66 -5.70 -8.57 -13.23
C LEU A 66 -5.23 -7.35 -12.44
N ALA A 67 -5.58 -6.13 -12.86
CA ALA A 67 -5.21 -4.92 -12.14
C ALA A 67 -5.74 -4.90 -10.70
N ILE A 68 -6.99 -5.34 -10.48
CA ILE A 68 -7.58 -5.43 -9.13
C ILE A 68 -6.84 -6.45 -8.27
N VAL A 69 -6.57 -7.65 -8.81
CA VAL A 69 -5.89 -8.73 -8.07
C VAL A 69 -4.46 -8.36 -7.73
N PHE A 70 -3.70 -7.82 -8.68
CA PHE A 70 -2.31 -7.40 -8.43
C PHE A 70 -2.23 -6.18 -7.49
N SER A 71 -3.19 -5.26 -7.59
CA SER A 71 -3.28 -4.10 -6.68
C SER A 71 -3.66 -4.49 -5.24
N ALA A 72 -4.42 -5.57 -5.06
CA ALA A 72 -4.69 -6.14 -3.73
C ALA A 72 -3.40 -6.66 -3.03
N GLY A 73 -2.31 -6.82 -3.80
CA GLY A 73 -0.99 -7.15 -3.29
C GLY A 73 -0.93 -8.57 -2.72
N PRO A 74 -1.05 -9.61 -3.56
CA PRO A 74 -0.86 -10.99 -3.11
C PRO A 74 0.58 -11.14 -2.62
N SER A 75 0.76 -11.38 -1.32
CA SER A 75 2.06 -11.63 -0.73
C SER A 75 2.14 -13.08 -0.29
N PHE A 76 3.17 -13.77 -0.74
CA PHE A 76 3.54 -15.10 -0.27
C PHE A 76 4.50 -15.03 0.93
N GLU A 77 4.94 -13.84 1.28
CA GLU A 77 5.91 -13.60 2.34
C GLU A 77 5.34 -12.59 3.33
N LYS A 78 5.24 -13.03 4.58
CA LYS A 78 4.91 -12.15 5.70
C LYS A 78 6.17 -11.37 6.02
N LYS A 79 6.26 -10.12 5.56
CA LYS A 79 7.26 -9.19 6.12
C LYS A 79 6.89 -9.01 7.58
N GLN A 80 7.58 -9.74 8.45
CA GLN A 80 7.67 -9.40 9.86
C GLN A 80 8.31 -8.03 9.87
N VAL A 81 7.51 -6.96 9.93
CA VAL A 81 8.02 -5.68 10.38
C VAL A 81 8.47 -6.02 11.79
N PRO A 82 9.77 -6.10 12.07
CA PRO A 82 10.16 -6.21 13.46
C PRO A 82 9.60 -4.93 14.04
N VAL A 83 8.63 -5.06 14.96
CA VAL A 83 8.34 -3.98 15.88
C VAL A 83 9.68 -3.81 16.59
N PHE A 84 10.50 -2.89 16.06
CA PHE A 84 11.80 -2.56 16.58
C PHE A 84 11.55 -2.00 17.98
N GLN A 85 11.39 -2.87 18.96
CA GLN A 85 12.02 -2.59 20.24
C GLN A 85 13.49 -2.61 19.89
N ALA A 86 14.01 -1.44 19.53
CA ALA A 86 15.42 -1.27 19.30
C ALA A 86 16.08 -1.54 20.65
N LYS A 87 16.44 -2.81 20.89
CA LYS A 87 17.34 -3.24 21.94
C LYS A 87 18.74 -2.75 21.58
N ASN A 88 18.86 -1.44 21.44
CA ASN A 88 20.11 -0.76 21.22
C ASN A 88 20.75 -0.72 22.60
N ALA A 89 21.75 -1.56 22.80
CA ALA A 89 22.60 -1.47 23.99
C ALA A 89 23.18 -0.06 24.06
N ARG A 90 23.00 0.60 25.20
CA ARG A 90 23.44 1.98 25.42
C ARG A 90 24.50 2.02 26.51
N VAL A 91 25.59 2.72 26.24
CA VAL A 91 26.69 2.92 27.18
C VAL A 91 26.87 4.41 27.42
N ILE A 92 26.90 4.82 28.69
CA ILE A 92 27.20 6.21 29.08
C ILE A 92 28.66 6.27 29.52
N VAL A 93 29.44 7.12 28.85
CA VAL A 93 30.85 7.39 29.21
C VAL A 93 30.93 8.77 29.82
N MET A 94 31.50 8.88 31.02
CA MET A 94 31.70 10.14 31.73
C MET A 94 33.18 10.46 31.83
N ASP A 95 33.53 11.74 31.66
CA ASP A 95 34.89 12.23 31.89
C ASP A 95 35.20 12.26 33.40
N MET A 96 36.39 11.77 33.76
CA MET A 96 36.92 11.71 35.13
C MET A 96 38.19 12.56 35.30
N SER A 97 38.45 13.49 34.37
CA SER A 97 39.57 14.42 34.42
C SER A 97 39.55 15.32 35.67
N TYR A 98 40.72 15.84 36.08
CA TYR A 98 40.82 16.74 37.25
C TYR A 98 39.94 17.99 37.13
N SER A 99 39.71 18.49 35.92
CA SER A 99 38.81 19.62 35.67
C SER A 99 37.36 19.36 36.07
N MET A 100 36.93 18.10 36.14
CA MET A 100 35.56 17.74 36.55
C MET A 100 35.34 17.90 38.06
N PHE A 101 36.40 17.98 38.87
CA PHE A 101 36.29 18.31 40.31
C PHE A 101 36.11 19.82 40.57
N SER A 102 36.05 20.65 39.53
CA SER A 102 35.76 22.08 39.66
C SER A 102 34.39 22.32 40.30
N THR A 103 34.33 23.32 41.19
CA THR A 103 33.14 23.71 41.98
C THR A 103 32.50 25.02 41.51
N ASP A 104 32.80 25.45 40.28
CA ASP A 104 32.12 26.57 39.62
C ASP A 104 30.61 26.31 39.47
N ILE A 105 30.22 25.05 39.40
CA ILE A 105 28.84 24.60 39.58
C ILE A 105 28.81 23.75 40.86
N ALA A 106 28.08 24.21 41.87
CA ALA A 106 27.92 23.45 43.11
C ALA A 106 27.18 22.12 42.85
N PRO A 107 27.55 21.01 43.51
CA PRO A 107 28.72 20.86 44.40
C PRO A 107 30.04 20.59 43.66
N SER A 108 30.00 19.95 42.49
CA SER A 108 31.10 19.90 41.50
C SER A 108 30.55 19.50 40.14
N ARG A 109 31.27 19.82 39.05
CA ARG A 109 30.87 19.42 37.68
C ARG A 109 30.67 17.91 37.54
N LEU A 110 31.52 17.09 38.18
CA LEU A 110 31.40 15.63 38.18
C LEU A 110 30.09 15.16 38.81
N VAL A 111 29.75 15.72 39.97
CA VAL A 111 28.51 15.35 40.68
C VAL A 111 27.28 15.76 39.86
N GLN A 112 27.33 16.91 39.22
CA GLN A 112 26.25 17.35 38.33
C GLN A 112 26.11 16.48 37.08
N ALA A 113 27.23 16.05 36.47
CA ALA A 113 27.23 15.12 35.36
C ALA A 113 26.62 13.75 35.76
N ARG A 114 26.92 13.26 36.97
CA ARG A 114 26.32 12.05 37.52
C ARG A 114 24.80 12.18 37.68
N PHE A 115 24.30 13.27 38.27
CA PHE A 115 22.85 13.47 38.40
C PHE A 115 22.16 13.54 37.04
N LYS A 116 22.72 14.29 36.10
CA LYS A 116 22.17 14.37 34.75
C LYS A 116 22.17 13.03 34.02
N ALA A 117 23.19 12.21 34.21
CA ALA A 117 23.23 10.86 33.66
C ALA A 117 22.11 9.97 34.22
N LEU A 118 21.87 10.03 35.55
CA LEU A 118 20.78 9.29 36.19
C LEU A 118 19.41 9.75 35.68
N ASP A 119 19.18 11.06 35.59
CA ASP A 119 17.92 11.61 35.06
C ASP A 119 17.68 11.18 33.60
N MET A 120 18.75 11.15 32.79
CA MET A 120 18.66 10.71 31.40
C MET A 120 18.30 9.23 31.26
N ILE A 121 18.76 8.37 32.18
CA ILE A 121 18.39 6.94 32.19
C ILE A 121 16.89 6.78 32.41
N GLU A 122 16.29 7.54 33.33
CA GLU A 122 14.84 7.49 33.59
C GLU A 122 13.99 7.96 32.40
N LEU A 123 14.53 8.88 31.59
CA LEU A 123 13.87 9.41 30.39
C LEU A 123 13.89 8.43 29.20
N PHE A 124 14.71 7.39 29.24
CA PHE A 124 14.82 6.43 28.14
C PHE A 124 13.68 5.42 28.17
N LYS A 125 12.76 5.54 27.21
CA LYS A 125 11.60 4.65 27.04
C LYS A 125 11.94 3.32 26.34
N GLU A 126 13.12 3.22 25.74
CA GLU A 126 13.54 2.09 24.90
C GLU A 126 15.06 1.80 25.05
N GLY A 127 15.42 0.52 24.98
CA GLY A 127 16.81 0.01 25.02
C GLY A 127 17.25 -0.47 26.40
N ASP A 128 18.22 -1.40 26.42
CA ASP A 128 18.85 -1.90 27.66
C ASP A 128 20.08 -1.03 27.98
N THR A 129 20.19 -0.56 29.23
CA THR A 129 21.32 0.27 29.70
C THR A 129 22.21 -0.58 30.60
N ALA A 130 23.50 -0.65 30.29
CA ALA A 130 24.50 -1.39 31.05
C ALA A 130 25.41 -0.46 31.86
#